data_AF-A0A7S0NYF9-F1
#
_entry.id   AF-A0A7S0NYF9-F1
#
_cell.length_a   1.000
_cell.length_b   1.000
_cell.length_c   1.000
_cell.angle_alpha   90.00
_cell.angle_beta   90.00
_cell.angle_gamma   90.00
#
_symmetry.space_group_name_H-M   'P 1'
#
loop_
_entity.id
_entity.type
_entity.pdbx_description
1 polymer ?
#
loop_
_entity_poly.entity_id
_entity_poly.type
_entity_poly.pdbx_seq_one_letter_code
_entity_poly.pdbx_strand_id
1 'polypeptide(L)'
;SRIPSGLALPGGGIFFWWQAGALHELSLRYHVQDMPCVGASAGALAATLGATGVDMQRAFTKAESLAEEGGLWEKGAWGLCGVWGPIIRRWMEELLPADAHERCGGRVHIVVK
;
A
#
# COMPACT_ATOMS: atom_id res chain seq x y z
N SER A 1 -2.64 -25.11 -11.74
CA SER A 1 -3.03 -23.72 -12.00
C SER A 1 -1.82 -22.96 -12.51
N ARG A 2 -1.98 -21.94 -13.38
CA ARG A 2 -0.83 -21.09 -13.77
C ARG A 2 -0.50 -20.15 -12.61
N ILE A 3 0.75 -20.17 -12.17
CA ILE A 3 1.26 -19.24 -11.16
C ILE A 3 1.32 -17.84 -11.82
N PRO A 4 0.77 -16.78 -11.21
CA PRO A 4 0.94 -15.42 -11.71
C PRO A 4 2.44 -15.09 -11.80
N SER A 5 2.90 -14.65 -12.97
CA SER A 5 4.31 -14.28 -13.18
C SER A 5 4.66 -12.89 -12.65
N GLY A 6 3.68 -12.13 -12.18
CA GLY A 6 3.82 -10.79 -11.62
C GLY A 6 2.48 -10.12 -11.35
N LEU A 7 2.50 -8.99 -10.64
CA LEU A 7 1.33 -8.22 -10.26
C LEU A 7 1.37 -6.81 -10.87
N ALA A 8 0.24 -6.38 -11.42
CA ALA A 8 0.07 -5.03 -11.94
C ALA A 8 -1.00 -4.30 -11.11
N LEU A 9 -0.58 -3.22 -10.45
CA LEU A 9 -1.39 -2.47 -9.49
C LEU A 9 -1.55 -1.02 -10.01
N PRO A 10 -2.66 -0.70 -10.69
CA PRO A 10 -2.84 0.61 -11.30
C PRO A 10 -3.09 1.71 -10.24
N GLY A 11 -2.92 2.96 -10.66
CA GLY A 11 -3.41 4.10 -9.88
C GLY A 11 -4.93 4.02 -9.70
N GLY A 12 -5.42 4.32 -8.50
CA GLY A 12 -6.84 4.20 -8.18
C GLY A 12 -7.33 5.10 -7.03
N GLY A 13 -6.49 5.97 -6.48
CA GLY A 13 -6.86 6.81 -5.33
C GLY A 13 -7.43 5.98 -4.18
N ILE A 14 -8.67 6.29 -3.77
CA ILE A 14 -9.38 5.57 -2.70
C ILE A 14 -9.60 4.08 -2.97
N PHE A 15 -9.58 3.64 -4.23
CA PHE A 15 -9.65 2.21 -4.60
C PHE A 15 -8.39 1.42 -4.19
N PHE A 16 -7.39 2.10 -3.62
CA PHE A 16 -6.30 1.49 -2.88
C PHE A 16 -6.78 0.33 -1.98
N TRP A 17 -7.82 0.54 -1.17
CA TRP A 17 -8.27 -0.46 -0.20
C TRP A 17 -8.83 -1.73 -0.86
N TRP A 18 -9.40 -1.60 -2.07
CA TRP A 18 -9.79 -2.76 -2.86
C TRP A 18 -8.57 -3.58 -3.29
N GLN A 19 -7.50 -2.90 -3.74
CA GLN A 19 -6.24 -3.54 -4.12
C GLN A 19 -5.55 -4.19 -2.91
N ALA A 20 -5.57 -3.53 -1.74
CA ALA A 20 -5.03 -4.08 -0.50
C ALA A 20 -5.76 -5.36 -0.06
N GLY A 21 -7.10 -5.37 -0.14
CA GLY A 21 -7.90 -6.57 0.14
C GLY A 21 -7.61 -7.71 -0.83
N ALA A 22 -7.48 -7.42 -2.13
CA ALA A 22 -7.09 -8.42 -3.12
C ALA A 22 -5.69 -9.00 -2.84
N LEU A 23 -4.73 -8.15 -2.47
CA LEU A 23 -3.37 -8.59 -2.10
C LEU A 23 -3.37 -9.45 -0.83
N HIS A 24 -4.17 -9.10 0.17
CA HIS A 24 -4.33 -9.92 1.37
C HIS A 24 -4.78 -11.34 1.01
N GLU A 25 -5.87 -11.47 0.27
CA GLU A 25 -6.38 -12.77 -0.17
C GLU A 25 -5.39 -13.57 -1.04
N LEU A 26 -4.60 -12.89 -1.87
CA LEU A 26 -3.54 -13.52 -2.64
C LEU A 26 -2.38 -14.00 -1.75
N SER A 27 -2.00 -13.21 -0.74
CA SER A 27 -0.91 -13.55 0.18
C SER A 27 -1.20 -14.81 1.02
N LEU A 28 -2.47 -15.13 1.24
CA LEU A 28 -2.88 -16.37 1.92
C LEU A 28 -2.66 -17.63 1.08
N ARG A 29 -2.50 -17.48 -0.24
CA ARG A 29 -2.43 -18.60 -1.21
C ARG A 29 -1.09 -18.65 -1.96
N TYR A 30 -0.37 -17.54 -2.01
CA TYR A 30 0.84 -17.36 -2.78
C TYR A 30 1.87 -16.54 -2.01
N HIS A 31 3.15 -16.75 -2.30
CA HIS A 31 4.24 -15.88 -1.84
C HIS A 31 4.26 -14.57 -2.67
N VAL A 32 3.27 -13.72 -2.42
CA VAL A 32 3.10 -12.42 -3.11
C VAL A 32 4.34 -11.54 -3.00
N GLN A 33 5.03 -11.62 -1.86
CA GLN A 33 6.29 -10.92 -1.66
C GLN A 33 7.33 -11.28 -2.72
N ASP A 34 7.38 -12.52 -3.21
CA ASP A 34 8.43 -12.94 -4.15
C ASP A 34 8.10 -12.60 -5.61
N MET A 35 6.92 -12.01 -5.87
CA MET A 35 6.46 -11.69 -7.21
C MET A 35 6.94 -10.29 -7.67
N PRO A 36 7.34 -10.14 -8.94
CA PRO A 36 7.59 -8.82 -9.49
C PRO A 36 6.28 -8.03 -9.57
N CYS A 37 6.34 -6.77 -9.17
CA CYS A 37 5.20 -5.87 -9.06
C CYS A 37 5.45 -4.58 -9.84
N VAL A 38 4.44 -4.11 -10.57
CA VAL A 38 4.42 -2.75 -11.14
C VAL A 38 3.27 -1.97 -10.53
N GLY A 39 3.54 -0.74 -10.09
CA GLY A 39 2.59 0.10 -9.36
C GLY A 39 2.59 1.55 -9.83
N ALA A 40 1.44 2.21 -9.81
CA ALA A 40 1.32 3.65 -10.04
C ALA A 40 0.48 4.32 -8.95
N SER A 41 0.89 5.47 -8.42
CA SER A 41 0.15 6.21 -7.37
C SER A 41 -0.27 5.28 -6.20
N ALA A 42 -1.57 5.18 -5.90
CA ALA A 42 -2.13 4.22 -4.93
C ALA A 42 -1.65 2.77 -5.14
N GLY A 43 -1.53 2.32 -6.39
CA GLY A 43 -1.02 0.99 -6.69
C GLY A 43 0.46 0.81 -6.42
N ALA A 44 1.25 1.89 -6.40
CA ALA A 44 2.65 1.83 -5.95
C ALA A 44 2.75 1.61 -4.43
N LEU A 45 1.83 2.20 -3.65
CA LEU A 45 1.71 1.90 -2.22
C LEU A 45 1.36 0.42 -2.00
N ALA A 46 0.36 -0.08 -2.73
CA ALA A 46 -0.05 -1.48 -2.65
C ALA A 46 1.09 -2.44 -3.03
N ALA A 47 1.81 -2.14 -4.12
CA ALA A 47 2.96 -2.91 -4.57
C ALA A 47 4.07 -2.95 -3.51
N THR A 48 4.36 -1.80 -2.89
CA THR A 48 5.39 -1.68 -1.85
C THR A 48 5.03 -2.50 -0.61
N LEU A 49 3.79 -2.39 -0.13
CA LEU A 49 3.33 -3.15 1.04
C LEU A 49 3.30 -4.66 0.77
N GLY A 50 2.84 -5.06 -0.42
CA GLY A 50 2.84 -6.47 -0.84
C GLY A 50 4.25 -7.05 -0.94
N ALA A 51 5.18 -6.34 -1.59
CA ALA A 51 6.57 -6.78 -1.77
C ALA A 51 7.37 -6.87 -0.46
N THR A 52 6.99 -6.07 0.53
CA THR A 52 7.62 -6.06 1.86
C THR A 52 7.00 -7.06 2.83
N GLY A 53 5.86 -7.68 2.47
CA GLY A 53 5.14 -8.64 3.30
C GLY A 53 4.40 -7.98 4.47
N VAL A 54 4.05 -6.69 4.36
CA VAL A 54 3.25 -6.01 5.39
C VAL A 54 1.84 -6.60 5.42
N ASP A 55 1.35 -6.88 6.62
CA ASP A 55 -0.03 -7.28 6.84
C ASP A 55 -0.99 -6.14 6.50
N MET A 56 -1.85 -6.38 5.50
CA MET A 56 -2.83 -5.41 5.00
C MET A 56 -3.90 -5.05 6.04
N GLN A 57 -4.23 -5.96 6.97
CA GLN A 57 -5.16 -5.66 8.07
C GLN A 57 -4.52 -4.67 9.04
N ARG A 58 -3.26 -4.92 9.43
CA ARG A 58 -2.47 -3.98 10.25
C ARG A 58 -2.33 -2.63 9.54
N ALA A 59 -2.13 -2.63 8.22
CA ALA A 59 -2.05 -1.40 7.44
C ALA A 59 -3.36 -0.60 7.46
N PHE A 60 -4.51 -1.27 7.39
CA PHE A 60 -5.83 -0.67 7.52
C PHE A 60 -6.06 -0.06 8.90
N THR A 61 -5.86 -0.84 9.97
CA THR A 61 -6.02 -0.35 11.35
C THR A 61 -5.13 0.85 11.64
N LYS A 62 -3.89 0.87 11.12
CA LYS A 62 -3.00 2.02 11.28
C LYS A 62 -3.50 3.25 10.51
N ALA A 63 -4.04 3.08 9.30
CA ALA A 63 -4.61 4.20 8.56
C ALA A 63 -5.85 4.78 9.26
N GLU A 64 -6.71 3.94 9.84
CA GLU A 64 -7.87 4.36 10.62
C GLU A 64 -7.46 5.16 11.87
N SER A 65 -6.51 4.66 12.65
CA SER A 65 -5.95 5.36 13.81
C SER A 65 -5.35 6.72 13.44
N LEU A 66 -4.61 6.82 12.33
CA LEU A 66 -4.06 8.09 11.86
C LEU A 66 -5.15 9.05 11.35
N ALA A 67 -6.24 8.52 10.81
CA ALA A 67 -7.38 9.31 10.37
C ALA A 67 -8.13 9.95 11.55
N GLU A 68 -8.33 9.17 12.62
CA GLU A 68 -8.91 9.64 13.89
C GLU A 68 -8.01 10.68 14.56
N GLU A 69 -6.71 10.40 14.71
CA GLU A 69 -5.74 11.36 15.27
C GLU A 69 -5.68 12.67 14.47
N GLY A 70 -5.82 12.57 13.15
CA GLY A 70 -5.83 13.72 12.25
C GLY A 70 -7.15 14.50 12.22
N GLY A 71 -8.20 14.01 12.89
CA GLY A 71 -9.54 14.55 12.84
C GLY A 71 -10.09 14.62 11.41
N LEU A 72 -9.82 13.59 10.60
CA LEU A 72 -10.20 13.59 9.18
C LEU A 72 -11.72 13.50 9.01
N TRP A 73 -12.41 12.82 9.93
CA TRP A 73 -13.84 12.54 9.86
C TRP A 73 -14.69 13.80 10.09
N GLU A 74 -14.17 14.75 10.86
CA GLU A 74 -14.83 16.00 11.24
C GLU A 74 -14.64 17.11 10.20
N LYS A 75 -13.64 16.98 9.33
CA LYS A 75 -13.22 18.03 8.37
C LYS A 75 -13.92 17.97 7.01
N GLY A 76 -14.81 16.99 6.80
CA GLY A 76 -15.59 16.84 5.58
C GLY A 76 -14.73 16.76 4.31
N ALA A 77 -15.18 17.39 3.21
CA ALA A 77 -14.52 17.29 1.90
C ALA A 77 -13.07 17.81 1.85
N TRP A 78 -12.64 18.62 2.83
CA TRP A 78 -11.29 19.19 2.89
C TRP A 78 -10.36 18.45 3.85
N GLY A 79 -10.83 17.37 4.48
CA GLY A 79 -10.09 16.69 5.55
C GLY A 79 -8.67 16.28 5.18
N LEU A 80 -8.42 15.96 3.91
CA LEU A 80 -7.11 15.53 3.42
C LEU A 80 -6.21 16.67 2.91
N CYS A 81 -6.76 17.87 2.71
CA CYS A 81 -6.03 18.99 2.14
C CYS A 81 -4.92 19.45 3.11
N GLY A 82 -3.67 19.45 2.64
CA GLY A 82 -2.51 19.85 3.44
C GLY A 82 -2.01 18.82 4.46
N VAL A 83 -2.78 17.78 4.79
CA VAL A 83 -2.41 16.76 5.80
C VAL A 83 -2.15 15.38 5.21
N TRP A 84 -2.58 15.11 3.98
CA TRP A 84 -2.43 13.80 3.34
C TRP A 84 -0.97 13.31 3.26
N GLY A 85 -0.06 14.17 2.78
CA GLY A 85 1.35 13.81 2.63
C GLY A 85 2.00 13.39 3.95
N PRO A 86 1.90 14.20 5.03
CA PRO A 86 2.38 13.82 6.35
C PRO A 86 1.77 12.51 6.90
N ILE A 87 0.46 12.30 6.71
CA ILE A 87 -0.22 11.07 7.16
C ILE A 87 0.33 9.85 6.43
N ILE A 88 0.43 9.89 5.10
CA ILE A 88 0.99 8.78 4.31
C ILE A 88 2.44 8.51 4.67
N ARG A 89 3.24 9.56 4.89
CA ARG A 89 4.64 9.40 5.32
C ARG A 89 4.72 8.64 6.64
N ARG A 90 4.00 9.10 7.67
CA ARG A 90 3.99 8.45 8.99
C ARG A 90 3.45 7.02 8.90
N TRP A 91 2.40 6.81 8.12
CA TRP A 91 1.85 5.48 7.86
C TRP A 91 2.89 4.53 7.26
N MET A 92 3.66 4.98 6.26
CA MET A 92 4.73 4.18 5.67
C MET A 92 5.89 3.95 6.65
N GLU A 93 6.31 4.98 7.38
CA GLU A 93 7.39 4.88 8.39
C GLU A 93 7.07 3.88 9.50
N GLU A 94 5.80 3.78 9.93
CA GLU A 94 5.37 2.86 10.99
C GLU A 94 5.11 1.43 10.50
N LEU A 95 4.83 1.25 9.20
CA LEU A 95 4.50 -0.06 8.63
C LEU A 95 5.69 -0.75 7.98
N LEU A 96 6.51 -0.01 7.24
CA LEU A 96 7.56 -0.59 6.44
C LEU A 96 8.71 -1.09 7.33
N PRO A 97 9.26 -2.28 7.02
CA PRO A 97 10.46 -2.73 7.70
C PRO A 97 11.67 -1.90 7.26
N ALA A 98 12.73 -1.88 8.08
CA ALA A 98 13.94 -1.08 7.80
C ALA A 98 14.63 -1.46 6.48
N ASP A 99 14.51 -2.72 6.08
CA ASP A 99 15.03 -3.29 4.83
C ASP A 99 14.04 -3.19 3.65
N ALA A 100 12.99 -2.37 3.75
CA ALA A 100 11.97 -2.25 2.70
C ALA A 100 12.55 -1.91 1.32
N HIS A 101 13.61 -1.09 1.27
CA HIS A 101 14.29 -0.72 0.04
C HIS A 101 14.99 -1.92 -0.64
N GLU A 102 15.59 -2.82 0.14
CA GLU A 102 16.19 -4.07 -0.37
C GLU A 102 15.11 -5.03 -0.84
N ARG A 103 14.00 -5.12 -0.09
CA ARG A 103 12.85 -5.93 -0.48
C ARG A 103 12.21 -5.42 -1.77
N CYS A 104 12.10 -4.11 -1.97
CA CYS A 104 11.54 -3.57 -3.20
C CYS A 104 12.53 -3.59 -4.38
N GLY A 105 13.84 -3.62 -4.10
CA GLY A 105 14.90 -3.54 -5.10
C GLY A 105 14.77 -4.60 -6.21
N GLY A 106 14.65 -4.13 -7.46
CA GLY A 106 14.50 -5.01 -8.63
C GLY A 106 13.16 -5.75 -8.73
N ARG A 107 12.26 -5.60 -7.75
CA ARG A 107 10.94 -6.25 -7.71
C ARG A 107 9.79 -5.28 -7.90
N VAL A 108 9.89 -4.07 -7.35
CA VAL A 108 8.82 -3.06 -7.45
C VAL A 108 9.23 -1.99 -8.45
N HIS A 109 8.45 -1.87 -9.52
CA HIS A 109 8.59 -0.80 -10.52
C HIS A 109 7.49 0.23 -10.35
N ILE A 110 7.87 1.49 -10.14
CA ILE A 110 6.93 2.60 -10.01
C ILE A 110 6.79 3.29 -11.35
N VAL A 111 5.54 3.42 -11.83
CA VAL A 111 5.22 4.17 -13.03
C VAL A 111 4.80 5.58 -12.62
N VAL A 112 5.58 6.57 -13.09
CA VAL A 112 5.26 8.00 -13.00
C VAL A 112 4.94 8.48 -14.41
N LYS A 113 3.87 9.26 -14.56
CA LYS A 113 3.46 9.83 -15.84
C LYS A 113 3.64 11.34 -15.83
#